data_AF-A0A2M9ZQ88-F1
#
_entry.id   AF-A0A2M9ZQ88-F1
#
_cell.length_a   1.000
_cell.length_b   1.000
_cell.length_c   1.000
_cell.angle_alpha   90.00
_cell.angle_beta   90.00
_cell.angle_gamma   90.00
#
_symmetry.space_group_name_H-M   'P 1'
#
loop_
_entity.id
_entity.type
_entity.pdbx_description
1 polymer ?
#
loop_
_entity_poly.entity_id
_entity_poly.type
_entity_poly.pdbx_seq_one_letter_code
_entity_poly.pdbx_strand_id
1 'polypeptide(L)'
;MIDHIQNYSHRLDITQRPEIQGLLREEKNAKNGKAFPEILREKFNEELSGVVSSSEIRMPHNIKEEITKDPYRKKLFDASVEFESIFVKMMLKEMKSSVEKSGLINGGYAEEIFEDMLYDEYSKNLSKNSSLGLAEQIYQSLSSNLSPVGKLNSKI
;
A
#
# COMPACT_ATOMS: atom_id res chain seq x y z
N MET A 1 -28.48 40.13 0.18
CA MET A 1 -28.24 39.09 -0.82
C MET A 1 -27.20 38.17 -0.23
N ILE A 2 -27.59 36.94 0.14
CA ILE A 2 -26.63 35.92 0.59
C ILE A 2 -26.36 35.08 -0.65
N ASP A 3 -25.10 35.03 -1.08
CA ASP A 3 -24.70 34.31 -2.27
C ASP A 3 -25.07 32.83 -2.16
N HIS A 4 -25.67 32.31 -3.24
CA HIS A 4 -26.13 30.93 -3.31
C HIS A 4 -24.92 29.98 -3.22
N ILE A 5 -24.82 29.25 -2.12
CA ILE A 5 -23.75 28.25 -1.92
C ILE A 5 -23.93 27.15 -2.98
N GLN A 6 -22.93 27.01 -3.84
CA GLN A 6 -22.92 25.97 -4.87
C GLN A 6 -22.97 24.59 -4.22
N ASN A 7 -23.96 23.79 -4.60
CA ASN A 7 -24.15 22.44 -4.05
C ASN A 7 -23.21 21.45 -4.75
N TYR A 8 -22.17 21.01 -4.04
CA TYR A 8 -21.19 20.05 -4.54
C TYR A 8 -21.46 18.60 -4.10
N SER A 9 -22.60 18.29 -3.46
CA SER A 9 -22.84 16.94 -2.93
C SER A 9 -22.73 15.85 -4.01
N HIS A 10 -23.16 16.15 -5.23
CA HIS A 10 -23.13 15.22 -6.37
C HIS A 10 -21.71 14.96 -6.89
N ARG A 11 -20.72 15.82 -6.61
CA ARG A 11 -19.31 15.57 -6.99
C ARG A 11 -18.57 14.71 -5.97
N LEU A 12 -19.03 14.74 -4.71
CA LEU A 12 -18.51 13.92 -3.63
C LEU A 12 -19.05 12.49 -3.70
N ASP A 13 -20.24 12.32 -4.30
CA ASP A 13 -20.84 11.02 -4.51
C ASP A 13 -20.17 10.25 -5.65
N ILE A 14 -19.16 9.46 -5.29
CA ILE A 14 -18.42 8.60 -6.23
C ILE A 14 -19.31 7.56 -6.92
N THR A 15 -20.47 7.21 -6.34
CA THR A 15 -21.36 6.18 -6.89
C THR A 15 -22.13 6.67 -8.13
N GLN A 16 -22.25 7.99 -8.30
CA GLN A 16 -22.94 8.60 -9.44
C GLN A 16 -22.05 8.73 -10.69
N ARG A 17 -20.75 8.45 -10.56
CA ARG A 17 -19.84 8.46 -11.70
C ARG A 17 -20.19 7.34 -12.68
N PRO A 18 -20.25 7.61 -14.00
CA PRO A 18 -20.68 6.62 -14.99
C PRO A 18 -19.80 5.36 -15.00
N GLU A 19 -18.50 5.52 -14.73
CA GLU A 19 -17.55 4.41 -14.61
C GLU A 19 -17.87 3.51 -13.41
N ILE A 20 -18.24 4.12 -12.28
CA ILE A 20 -18.58 3.41 -11.04
C ILE A 20 -19.96 2.76 -11.14
N GLN A 21 -20.93 3.38 -11.82
CA GLN A 21 -22.24 2.77 -12.08
C GLN A 21 -22.14 1.49 -12.92
N GLY A 22 -21.22 1.46 -13.89
CA GLY A 22 -20.91 0.24 -14.65
C GLY A 22 -20.43 -0.88 -13.73
N LEU A 23 -19.46 -0.59 -12.86
CA LEU A 23 -18.92 -1.54 -11.89
C LEU A 23 -19.96 -2.03 -10.88
N LEU A 24 -20.81 -1.12 -10.36
CA LEU A 24 -21.89 -1.44 -9.43
C LEU A 24 -23.00 -2.28 -10.07
N ARG A 25 -23.25 -2.09 -11.38
CA ARG A 25 -24.18 -2.94 -12.14
C ARG A 25 -23.63 -4.36 -12.27
N GLU A 26 -22.33 -4.49 -12.54
CA GLU A 26 -21.67 -5.81 -12.62
C GLU A 26 -21.66 -6.51 -11.25
N GLU A 27 -21.38 -5.79 -10.16
CA GLU A 27 -21.47 -6.34 -8.80
C GLU A 27 -22.88 -6.86 -8.48
N LYS A 28 -23.93 -6.11 -8.86
CA LYS A 28 -25.33 -6.55 -8.65
C LYS A 28 -25.74 -7.75 -9.52
N ASN A 29 -25.12 -7.90 -10.68
CA ASN A 29 -25.34 -9.04 -11.57
C ASN A 29 -24.56 -10.29 -11.13
N ALA A 30 -23.60 -10.16 -10.21
CA ALA A 30 -22.82 -11.25 -9.64
C ALA A 30 -23.65 -12.10 -8.67
N LYS A 31 -24.64 -12.83 -9.18
CA LYS A 31 -25.36 -13.86 -8.43
C LYS A 31 -24.64 -15.22 -8.42
N ASN A 32 -23.53 -15.34 -9.14
CA ASN A 32 -22.84 -16.60 -9.41
C ASN A 32 -21.56 -16.78 -8.58
N GLY A 33 -21.60 -16.66 -7.24
CA GLY A 33 -20.58 -17.18 -6.31
C GLY A 33 -19.09 -16.78 -6.47
N LYS A 34 -18.71 -16.06 -7.54
CA LYS A 34 -17.35 -15.58 -7.84
C LYS A 34 -17.13 -14.21 -7.20
N ALA A 35 -15.93 -13.95 -6.71
CA ALA A 35 -15.62 -12.67 -6.10
C ALA A 35 -15.55 -11.57 -7.17
N PHE A 36 -16.00 -10.35 -6.84
CA PHE A 36 -16.00 -9.21 -7.76
C PHE A 36 -14.64 -8.96 -8.47
N PRO A 37 -13.47 -9.08 -7.79
CA PRO A 37 -12.18 -8.95 -8.47
C PRO A 37 -11.91 -10.00 -9.55
N GLU A 38 -12.46 -11.21 -9.42
CA GLU A 38 -12.30 -12.28 -10.41
C GLU A 38 -13.11 -12.00 -11.68
N ILE A 39 -14.32 -11.44 -11.52
CA ILE A 39 -15.19 -11.06 -12.64
C ILE A 39 -14.53 -9.94 -13.46
N LEU A 40 -13.96 -8.94 -12.78
CA LEU A 40 -13.20 -7.89 -13.46
C LEU A 40 -12.03 -8.48 -14.23
N ARG A 41 -11.30 -9.42 -13.64
CA ARG A 41 -10.15 -10.05 -14.31
C ARG A 41 -10.54 -10.82 -15.56
N GLU A 42 -11.67 -11.53 -15.57
CA GLU A 42 -12.19 -12.21 -16.75
C GLU A 42 -12.53 -11.22 -17.88
N LYS A 43 -13.30 -10.16 -17.57
CA LYS A 43 -13.74 -9.17 -18.55
C LYS A 43 -12.60 -8.30 -19.10
N PHE A 44 -11.69 -7.85 -18.23
CA PHE A 44 -10.52 -7.09 -18.66
C PHE A 44 -9.57 -7.95 -19.49
N ASN A 45 -9.42 -9.25 -19.20
CA ASN A 45 -8.62 -10.14 -20.04
C ASN A 45 -9.21 -10.28 -21.44
N GLU A 46 -10.54 -10.34 -21.60
CA GLU A 46 -11.18 -10.37 -22.93
C GLU A 46 -10.96 -9.07 -23.70
N GLU A 47 -11.21 -7.91 -23.07
CA GLU A 47 -11.09 -6.59 -23.71
C GLU A 47 -9.65 -6.18 -24.03
N LEU A 48 -8.67 -6.58 -23.20
CA LEU A 48 -7.26 -6.23 -23.38
C LEU A 48 -6.47 -7.26 -24.20
N SER A 49 -7.05 -8.42 -24.51
CA SER A 49 -6.35 -9.47 -25.27
C SER A 49 -6.00 -8.97 -26.68
N GLY A 50 -4.69 -8.81 -26.95
CA GLY A 50 -4.16 -8.42 -28.25
C GLY A 50 -4.08 -6.91 -28.52
N VAL A 51 -4.63 -6.05 -27.65
CA VAL A 51 -4.58 -4.58 -27.79
C VAL A 51 -3.40 -3.97 -27.02
N VAL A 52 -3.02 -4.59 -25.90
CA VAL A 52 -1.89 -4.19 -25.07
C VAL A 52 -0.90 -5.35 -24.96
N SER A 53 0.41 -5.05 -24.93
CA SER A 53 1.39 -6.12 -24.72
C SER A 53 1.18 -6.71 -23.33
N SER A 54 1.22 -8.03 -23.24
CA SER A 54 1.17 -8.76 -21.97
C SER A 54 2.24 -8.30 -20.96
N SER A 55 3.32 -7.64 -21.42
CA SER A 55 4.35 -7.00 -20.60
C SER A 55 3.89 -5.72 -19.89
N GLU A 56 2.95 -4.96 -20.46
CA GLU A 56 2.44 -3.72 -19.85
C GLU A 56 1.30 -3.98 -18.86
N ILE A 57 0.63 -5.14 -18.93
CA ILE A 57 -0.42 -5.52 -17.99
C ILE A 57 0.20 -5.89 -16.64
N ARG A 58 0.36 -4.89 -15.77
CA ARG A 58 0.68 -5.11 -14.35
C ARG A 58 -0.60 -5.50 -13.63
N MET A 59 -0.73 -6.78 -13.27
CA MET A 59 -1.83 -7.20 -12.40
C MET A 59 -1.72 -6.45 -11.06
N PRO A 60 -2.85 -5.98 -10.49
CA PRO A 60 -2.83 -5.42 -9.15
C PRO A 60 -2.30 -6.46 -8.18
N HIS A 61 -1.13 -6.20 -7.58
CA HIS A 61 -0.53 -7.10 -6.60
C HIS A 61 -1.35 -7.06 -5.32
N ASN A 62 -2.08 -8.14 -5.04
CA ASN A 62 -2.78 -8.30 -3.78
C ASN A 62 -1.82 -8.88 -2.73
N ILE A 63 -0.95 -8.01 -2.19
CA ILE A 63 0.08 -8.40 -1.21
C ILE A 63 -0.54 -9.17 -0.04
N LYS A 64 -1.73 -8.77 0.43
CA LYS A 64 -2.45 -9.44 1.53
C LYS A 64 -2.79 -10.89 1.23
N GLU A 65 -3.15 -11.20 -0.01
CA GLU A 65 -3.44 -12.57 -0.44
C GLU A 65 -2.17 -13.41 -0.63
N GLU A 66 -1.08 -12.79 -1.06
CA GLU A 66 0.20 -13.47 -1.21
C GLU A 66 0.83 -13.85 0.13
N ILE A 67 0.84 -12.92 1.09
CA ILE A 67 1.38 -13.17 2.44
C ILE A 67 0.55 -14.18 3.25
N THR A 68 -0.74 -14.31 2.95
CA THR A 68 -1.61 -15.29 3.63
C THR A 68 -1.46 -16.69 3.06
N LYS A 69 -1.19 -16.80 1.75
CA LYS A 69 -1.00 -18.09 1.08
C LYS A 69 0.40 -18.67 1.23
N ASP A 70 1.44 -17.83 1.27
CA ASP A 70 2.84 -18.28 1.32
C ASP A 70 3.57 -17.69 2.54
N PRO A 71 4.02 -18.54 3.50
CA PRO A 71 4.76 -18.08 4.67
C PRO A 71 6.11 -17.44 4.32
N TYR A 72 6.73 -17.81 3.20
CA TYR A 72 7.97 -17.18 2.73
C TYR A 72 7.71 -15.75 2.28
N ARG A 73 6.62 -15.51 1.55
CA ARG A 73 6.21 -14.16 1.14
C ARG A 73 5.85 -13.28 2.32
N LYS A 74 5.24 -13.85 3.36
CA LYS A 74 5.02 -13.13 4.63
C LYS A 74 6.33 -12.64 5.24
N LYS A 75 7.34 -13.51 5.35
CA LYS A 75 8.66 -13.12 5.88
C LYS A 75 9.33 -12.05 5.03
N LEU A 76 9.19 -12.14 3.71
CA LEU A 76 9.72 -11.13 2.80
C LEU A 76 9.06 -9.77 3.04
N PHE A 77 7.73 -9.75 3.20
CA PHE A 77 7.01 -8.52 3.51
C PHE A 77 7.39 -7.95 4.88
N ASP A 78 7.48 -8.79 5.91
CA ASP A 78 7.91 -8.38 7.25
C ASP A 78 9.31 -7.73 7.20
N ALA A 79 10.25 -8.31 6.45
CA ALA A 79 11.58 -7.73 6.23
C ALA A 79 11.53 -6.40 5.47
N SER A 80 10.64 -6.25 4.49
CA SER A 80 10.42 -4.97 3.80
C SER A 80 9.90 -3.88 4.74
N VAL A 81 9.02 -4.23 5.69
CA VAL A 81 8.50 -3.30 6.71
C VAL A 81 9.61 -2.92 7.69
N GLU A 82 10.46 -3.86 8.10
CA GLU A 82 11.63 -3.56 8.93
C GLU A 82 12.60 -2.60 8.21
N PHE A 83 12.83 -2.80 6.91
CA PHE A 83 13.66 -1.88 6.13
C PHE A 83 13.04 -0.48 6.05
N GLU A 84 11.72 -0.38 5.82
CA GLU A 84 11.01 0.90 5.87
C GLU A 84 11.21 1.60 7.22
N SER A 85 11.22 0.87 8.34
CA SER A 85 11.44 1.46 9.66
C SER A 85 12.83 2.08 9.81
N ILE A 86 13.86 1.46 9.22
CA ILE A 86 15.22 2.02 9.21
C ILE A 86 15.23 3.33 8.41
N PHE A 87 14.58 3.34 7.24
CA PHE A 87 14.48 4.52 6.41
C PHE A 87 13.72 5.66 7.10
N VAL A 88 12.59 5.36 7.73
CA VAL A 88 11.82 6.34 8.52
C VAL A 88 12.67 6.89 9.67
N LYS A 89 13.45 6.06 10.36
CA LYS A 89 14.39 6.53 11.39
C LYS A 89 15.40 7.52 10.82
N MET A 90 15.99 7.22 9.65
CA MET A 90 16.92 8.13 8.98
C MET A 90 16.25 9.46 8.65
N MET A 91 15.03 9.42 8.10
CA MET A 91 14.24 10.61 7.81
C MET A 91 13.98 11.45 9.07
N LEU A 92 13.52 10.82 10.16
CA LEU A 92 13.28 11.50 11.44
C LEU A 92 14.55 12.14 12.00
N LYS A 93 15.70 11.47 11.85
CA LYS A 93 17.00 11.98 12.27
C LYS A 93 17.42 13.22 11.46
N GLU A 94 17.22 13.22 10.15
CA GLU A 94 17.48 14.41 9.31
C GLU A 94 16.49 15.55 9.59
N MET A 95 15.22 15.23 9.89
CA MET A 95 14.27 16.24 10.33
C MET A 95 14.72 16.88 11.65
N LYS A 96 15.20 16.08 12.61
CA LYS A 96 15.75 16.57 13.87
C LYS A 96 16.97 17.49 13.65
N SER A 97 17.90 17.11 12.77
CA SER A 97 19.11 17.90 12.50
C SER A 97 18.81 19.27 11.89
N SER A 98 17.67 19.39 11.18
CA SER A 98 17.21 20.66 10.60
C SER A 98 16.57 21.63 11.61
N VAL A 99 16.20 21.17 12.80
CA VAL A 99 15.60 22.01 13.84
C VAL A 99 16.72 22.63 14.69
N GLU A 100 16.84 23.96 14.62
CA GLU A 100 17.77 24.69 15.50
C GLU A 100 17.38 24.47 16.97
N LYS A 101 18.28 23.88 17.75
CA LYS A 101 18.12 23.78 19.20
C LYS A 101 18.20 25.19 19.78
N SER A 102 17.05 25.80 20.07
CA SER A 102 16.97 27.13 20.68
C SER A 102 16.76 27.02 22.18
N GLY A 103 17.79 27.35 22.97
CA GLY A 103 17.68 27.41 24.42
C GLY A 103 19.01 27.48 25.17
N LEU A 104 18.97 28.10 26.35
CA LEU A 104 20.03 28.10 27.38
C LEU A 104 20.15 26.75 28.12
N ILE A 105 19.29 25.78 27.79
CA ILE A 105 19.18 24.47 28.44
C ILE A 105 19.23 23.44 27.31
N ASN A 106 20.40 22.81 27.14
CA ASN A 106 20.61 21.73 26.18
C ASN A 106 20.50 20.44 26.98
N GLY A 107 19.57 19.53 26.67
CA GLY A 107 19.26 18.36 27.48
C GLY A 107 20.33 17.28 27.62
N GLY A 108 21.55 17.55 27.19
CA GLY A 108 22.72 16.72 27.48
C GLY A 108 22.62 15.29 26.95
N TYR A 109 23.56 14.46 27.41
CA TYR A 109 23.74 13.09 26.91
C TYR A 109 22.55 12.17 27.20
N ALA A 110 21.86 12.38 28.32
CA ALA A 110 20.70 11.58 28.69
C ALA A 110 19.52 11.83 27.75
N GLU A 111 19.22 13.10 27.42
CA GLU A 111 18.18 13.45 26.46
C GLU A 111 18.46 12.83 25.10
N GLU A 112 19.70 12.91 24.60
CA GLU A 112 20.06 12.33 23.31
C GLU A 112 19.80 10.82 23.24
N ILE A 113 20.13 10.09 24.30
CA ILE A 113 19.84 8.64 24.39
C ILE A 113 18.34 8.38 24.37
N PHE A 114 17.56 9.13 25.16
CA PHE A 114 16.11 8.96 25.23
C PHE A 114 15.42 9.31 23.90
N GLU A 115 15.86 10.39 23.25
CA GLU A 115 15.37 10.80 21.94
C GLU A 115 15.66 9.74 20.87
N ASP A 116 16.88 9.19 20.86
CA ASP A 116 17.24 8.15 19.89
C ASP A 116 16.40 6.87 20.08
N MET A 117 16.17 6.45 21.33
CA MET A 117 15.25 5.35 21.64
C MET A 117 13.80 5.67 21.25
N LEU A 118 13.36 6.92 21.45
CA LEU A 118 12.02 7.37 21.08
C LEU A 118 11.82 7.32 19.56
N TYR A 119 12.80 7.81 18.79
CA TYR A 119 12.75 7.76 17.33
C TYR A 119 12.79 6.32 16.79
N ASP A 120 13.46 5.40 17.48
CA ASP A 120 13.43 3.98 17.15
C ASP A 120 12.03 3.37 17.30
N GLU A 121 11.29 3.73 18.34
CA GLU A 121 9.92 3.23 18.52
C GLU A 121 8.94 3.92 17.58
N TYR A 122 9.11 5.22 17.34
CA TYR A 122 8.30 5.95 16.35
C TYR A 122 8.47 5.37 14.96
N SER A 123 9.70 5.10 14.51
CA SER A 123 9.94 4.55 13.18
C SER A 123 9.29 3.18 13.01
N LYS A 124 9.41 2.28 13.99
CA LYS A 124 8.74 0.96 13.98
C LYS A 124 7.22 1.10 13.95
N ASN A 125 6.66 2.02 14.74
CA ASN A 125 5.22 2.21 14.84
C ASN A 125 4.65 2.79 13.53
N LEU A 126 5.32 3.80 12.97
CA LEU A 126 4.99 4.41 11.69
C LEU A 126 5.01 3.38 10.57
N SER A 127 6.08 2.60 10.41
CA SER A 127 6.15 1.59 9.34
C SER A 127 5.11 0.48 9.47
N LYS A 128 4.73 0.10 10.69
CA LYS A 128 3.71 -0.94 10.92
C LYS A 128 2.28 -0.45 10.73
N ASN A 129 1.94 0.73 11.24
CA ASN A 129 0.56 1.22 11.30
C ASN A 129 0.21 2.23 10.21
N SER A 130 1.23 2.93 9.69
CA SER A 130 1.08 4.07 8.79
C SER A 130 2.15 3.98 7.70
N SER A 131 2.14 2.86 6.95
CA SER A 131 3.15 2.60 5.93
C SER A 131 3.19 3.74 4.92
N LEU A 132 4.39 4.17 4.56
CA LEU A 132 4.60 5.20 3.53
C LEU A 132 4.50 4.61 2.12
N GLY A 133 4.18 3.33 2.01
CA GLY A 133 4.13 2.57 0.76
C GLY A 133 5.50 2.05 0.31
N LEU A 134 6.59 2.38 1.00
CA LEU A 134 7.93 1.96 0.63
C LEU A 134 8.10 0.45 0.83
N ALA A 135 7.56 -0.10 1.93
CA ALA A 135 7.58 -1.53 2.20
C ALA A 135 6.91 -2.33 1.06
N GLU A 136 5.82 -1.82 0.50
CA GLU A 136 5.09 -2.44 -0.61
C GLU A 136 5.92 -2.40 -1.90
N GLN A 137 6.59 -1.28 -2.19
CA GLN A 137 7.47 -1.13 -3.34
C GLN A 137 8.66 -2.09 -3.27
N ILE A 138 9.32 -2.16 -2.10
CA ILE A 138 10.43 -3.09 -1.87
C ILE A 138 9.96 -4.53 -2.04
N TYR A 139 8.82 -4.88 -1.42
CA TYR A 139 8.24 -6.20 -1.56
C TYR A 139 7.99 -6.54 -3.04
N GLN A 140 7.37 -5.64 -3.81
CA GLN A 140 7.09 -5.86 -5.23
C GLN A 140 8.37 -6.06 -6.05
N SER A 141 9.41 -5.25 -5.81
CA SER A 141 10.69 -5.40 -6.49
C SER A 141 11.34 -6.75 -6.20
N LEU A 142 11.30 -7.20 -4.95
CA LEU A 142 11.89 -8.48 -4.55
C LEU A 142 11.03 -9.69 -4.97
N SER A 143 9.71 -9.57 -4.88
CA SER A 143 8.77 -10.64 -5.21
C SER A 143 8.62 -10.90 -6.70
N SER A 144 8.97 -9.92 -7.54
CA SER A 144 8.92 -10.03 -9.01
C SER A 144 9.77 -11.19 -9.57
N ASN A 145 10.84 -11.56 -8.86
CA ASN A 145 11.71 -12.68 -9.23
C ASN A 145 11.26 -14.03 -8.65
N LEU A 146 10.21 -14.04 -7.82
CA LEU A 146 9.67 -15.26 -7.21
C LEU A 146 8.62 -15.89 -8.11
N SER A 147 8.52 -17.22 -8.06
CA SER A 147 7.47 -17.94 -8.78
C SER A 147 6.07 -17.55 -8.25
N PRO A 148 5.04 -17.52 -9.12
CA PRO A 148 3.69 -17.20 -8.70
C PRO A 148 3.17 -18.26 -7.73
N VAL A 149 2.49 -17.80 -6.67
CA VAL A 149 2.00 -18.61 -5.52
C VAL A 149 1.18 -19.85 -5.94
N GLY A 150 0.55 -19.83 -7.12
CA GLY A 150 -0.30 -20.93 -7.61
C GLY A 150 0.43 -22.15 -8.19
N LYS A 151 1.76 -22.14 -8.38
CA LYS A 151 2.48 -23.25 -9.05
C LYS A 151 3.08 -24.31 -8.12
N LEU A 152 3.03 -24.14 -6.79
CA LEU A 152 3.63 -25.12 -5.86
C LEU A 152 2.73 -26.34 -5.56
N ASN A 153 1.40 -26.24 -5.71
CA ASN A 153 0.47 -27.32 -5.35
C ASN A 153 0.15 -28.31 -6.49
N SER A 154 0.81 -28.21 -7.65
CA SER A 154 0.56 -29.12 -8.79
C SER A 154 1.61 -30.21 -8.98
N LYS A 155 2.51 -30.41 -8.01
CA LYS A 155 3.60 -31.39 -8.07
C LYS A 155 3.62 -32.42 -6.93
N ILE A 156 2.50 -32.61 -6.24
CA ILE A 156 2.31 -33.73 -5.29
C ILE A 156 1.10 -34.53 -5.75
#